data_AF-A0A9X0CVF8-F1
#
_entry.id   AF-A0A9X0CVF8-F1
#
_cell.length_a   1.000
_cell.length_b   1.000
_cell.length_c   1.000
_cell.angle_alpha   90.00
_cell.angle_beta   90.00
_cell.angle_gamma   90.00
#
_symmetry.space_group_name_H-M   'P 1'
#
loop_
_entity.id
_entity.type
_entity.pdbx_description
1 polymer ?
#
loop_
_entity_poly.entity_id
_entity_poly.type
_entity_poly.pdbx_seq_one_letter_code
_entity_poly.pdbx_strand_id
1 'polypeptide(L)'
;MIAITGTGGQGIKIWSIESRQVLRTINCPVVSELYVSPDGEVIMSRSQGANSFDAWERKTGKNLASFMTDGYPNHVKTIGDRLALGLGENPNLMILHLHRPSQKDKVQEDALKSPYDGLTIEASIGEFHEKPTVEDGMDTDKDDDDSYIA
;
A
#
# COMPACT_ATOMS: atom_id res chain seq x y z
N MET A 1 -4.73 -11.48 -25.90
CA MET A 1 -3.69 -10.72 -25.15
C MET A 1 -4.03 -9.23 -25.10
N ILE A 2 -3.78 -8.56 -23.98
CA ILE A 2 -4.00 -7.10 -23.85
C ILE A 2 -2.68 -6.35 -23.64
N ALA A 3 -2.63 -5.09 -24.03
CA ALA A 3 -1.58 -4.15 -23.65
C ALA A 3 -2.17 -2.91 -22.99
N ILE A 4 -1.43 -2.34 -22.06
CA ILE A 4 -1.83 -1.14 -21.31
C ILE A 4 -0.73 -0.11 -21.50
N THR A 5 -1.11 1.09 -21.93
CA THR A 5 -0.18 2.18 -22.21
C THR A 5 -0.68 3.46 -21.56
N GLY A 6 0.21 4.23 -20.94
CA GLY A 6 -0.06 5.57 -20.43
C GLY A 6 0.72 6.55 -21.29
N THR A 7 0.06 7.62 -21.74
CA THR A 7 0.75 8.68 -22.50
C THR A 7 0.60 10.00 -21.76
N GLY A 8 1.55 10.92 -22.00
CA GLY A 8 1.65 12.19 -21.28
C GLY A 8 0.57 13.23 -21.57
N GLY A 9 -0.67 12.80 -21.85
CA GLY A 9 -1.80 13.69 -22.10
C GLY A 9 -3.08 13.02 -22.60
N GLN A 10 -3.07 11.70 -22.87
CA GLN A 10 -4.26 10.98 -23.35
C GLN A 10 -4.77 9.91 -22.37
N GLY A 11 -4.32 10.00 -21.12
CA GLY A 11 -4.66 9.05 -20.07
C GLY A 11 -4.13 7.64 -20.36
N ILE A 12 -4.84 6.64 -19.83
CA ILE A 12 -4.47 5.23 -19.95
C ILE A 12 -5.31 4.59 -21.06
N LYS A 13 -4.64 3.94 -22.00
CA LYS A 13 -5.29 3.15 -23.06
C LYS A 13 -5.08 1.67 -22.83
N ILE A 14 -6.16 0.92 -22.97
CA ILE A 14 -6.20 -0.53 -22.90
C ILE A 14 -6.48 -1.04 -24.31
N TRP A 15 -5.60 -1.91 -24.80
CA TRP A 15 -5.59 -2.41 -26.17
C TRP A 15 -5.84 -3.91 -26.20
N SER A 16 -6.57 -4.36 -27.21
CA SER A 16 -6.53 -5.76 -27.64
C SER A 16 -5.42 -5.92 -28.64
N ILE A 17 -4.46 -6.81 -28.36
CA ILE A 17 -3.37 -7.08 -29.31
C ILE A 17 -3.87 -7.87 -30.52
N GLU A 18 -4.84 -8.75 -30.31
CA GLU A 18 -5.39 -9.60 -31.37
C GLU A 18 -6.14 -8.77 -32.41
N SER A 19 -7.01 -7.86 -31.97
CA SER A 19 -7.77 -6.99 -32.89
C SER A 19 -7.04 -5.69 -33.24
N ARG A 20 -5.95 -5.36 -32.54
CA ARG A 20 -5.19 -4.10 -32.68
C ARG A 20 -6.05 -2.86 -32.44
N GLN A 21 -7.09 -2.99 -31.63
CA GLN A 21 -8.03 -1.91 -31.32
C GLN A 21 -7.90 -1.47 -29.86
N VAL A 22 -8.21 -0.19 -29.62
CA VAL A 22 -8.41 0.33 -28.26
C VAL A 22 -9.71 -0.25 -27.72
N LEU A 23 -9.63 -1.01 -26.64
CA LEU A 23 -10.78 -1.51 -25.91
C LEU A 23 -11.37 -0.44 -25.00
N ARG A 24 -10.50 0.38 -24.38
CA ARG A 24 -10.91 1.42 -23.43
C ARG A 24 -9.86 2.52 -23.33
N THR A 25 -10.33 3.74 -23.11
CA THR A 25 -9.51 4.87 -22.67
C THR A 25 -10.02 5.32 -21.30
N ILE A 26 -9.11 5.46 -20.34
CA ILE A 26 -9.35 6.01 -19.00
C ILE A 26 -8.75 7.42 -19.01
N ASN A 27 -9.60 8.43 -18.83
CA ASN A 27 -9.17 9.81 -18.78
C ASN A 27 -8.61 10.11 -17.39
N CYS A 28 -7.30 10.23 -17.30
CA CYS A 28 -6.58 10.56 -16.07
C CYS A 28 -5.48 11.59 -16.36
N PRO A 29 -4.91 12.19 -15.31
CA PRO A 29 -3.74 13.05 -15.45
C PRO A 29 -2.56 12.36 -16.13
N VAL A 30 -1.55 13.16 -16.49
CA VAL A 30 -0.31 12.72 -17.11
C VAL A 30 0.35 11.62 -16.28
N VAL A 31 0.41 10.42 -16.84
CA VAL A 31 0.95 9.23 -16.15
C VAL A 31 2.42 9.04 -16.51
N SER A 32 3.27 8.88 -15.50
CA SER A 32 4.69 8.55 -15.66
C SER A 32 4.96 7.05 -15.63
N GLU A 33 4.21 6.31 -14.81
CA GLU A 33 4.39 4.88 -14.59
C GLU A 33 3.06 4.17 -14.44
N LEU A 34 3.03 2.91 -14.88
CA LEU A 34 1.86 2.04 -14.80
C LEU A 34 2.22 0.71 -14.16
N TYR A 35 1.30 0.25 -13.31
CA TYR A 35 1.38 -1.01 -12.60
C TYR A 35 0.07 -1.75 -12.79
N VAL A 36 0.13 -3.07 -12.93
CA VAL A 36 -1.05 -3.90 -13.14
C VAL A 36 -1.07 -4.96 -12.05
N SER A 37 -2.22 -5.17 -11.43
CA SER A 37 -2.39 -6.24 -10.45
C SER A 37 -2.20 -7.61 -11.11
N PRO A 38 -1.79 -8.66 -10.36
CA PRO A 38 -1.56 -9.99 -10.93
C PRO A 38 -2.80 -10.61 -11.58
N ASP A 39 -3.98 -10.29 -11.05
CA ASP A 39 -5.26 -10.69 -11.63
C ASP A 39 -5.65 -9.89 -12.88
N GLY A 40 -4.89 -8.84 -13.22
CA GLY A 40 -5.13 -7.97 -14.37
C GLY A 40 -6.36 -7.08 -14.25
N GLU A 41 -7.06 -7.06 -13.12
CA GLU A 41 -8.33 -6.34 -12.98
C GLU A 41 -8.15 -4.90 -12.52
N VAL A 42 -7.01 -4.55 -11.93
CA VAL A 42 -6.70 -3.18 -11.52
C VAL A 42 -5.43 -2.67 -12.18
N ILE A 43 -5.52 -1.43 -12.64
CA ILE A 43 -4.41 -0.64 -13.16
C ILE A 43 -4.12 0.45 -12.14
N MET A 44 -2.88 0.56 -11.70
CA MET A 44 -2.41 1.67 -10.89
C MET A 44 -1.56 2.60 -11.75
N SER A 45 -1.73 3.89 -11.58
CA SER A 45 -0.98 4.92 -12.31
C SER A 45 -0.33 5.90 -11.36
N ARG A 46 0.93 6.24 -11.62
CA ARG A 46 1.64 7.32 -10.92
C ARG A 46 1.60 8.60 -11.74
N SER A 47 1.09 9.67 -11.15
CA SER A 47 1.07 10.98 -11.82
C SER A 47 2.50 11.51 -11.99
N GLN A 48 2.78 12.17 -13.12
CA GLN A 48 4.09 12.75 -13.38
C GLN A 48 4.40 13.89 -12.40
N GLY A 49 5.57 13.84 -11.75
CA GLY A 49 6.03 14.91 -10.86
C GLY A 49 5.28 14.99 -9.52
N ALA A 50 4.42 14.02 -9.22
CA ALA A 50 3.69 13.94 -7.98
C ALA A 50 3.97 12.62 -7.24
N ASN A 51 3.71 12.66 -5.94
CA ASN A 51 3.67 11.53 -5.01
C ASN A 51 2.28 10.87 -4.96
N SER A 52 1.41 11.18 -5.94
CA SER A 52 0.05 10.67 -6.05
C SER A 52 -0.05 9.48 -7.00
N PHE A 53 -0.90 8.55 -6.59
CA PHE A 53 -1.22 7.33 -7.28
C PHE A 53 -2.74 7.18 -7.36
N ASP A 54 -3.20 6.68 -8.50
CA ASP A 54 -4.60 6.35 -8.72
C ASP A 54 -4.73 4.87 -9.08
N ALA A 55 -5.75 4.21 -8.55
CA ALA A 55 -6.13 2.85 -8.88
C ALA A 55 -7.43 2.86 -9.70
N TRP A 56 -7.42 2.13 -10.81
CA TRP A 56 -8.52 2.09 -11.77
C TRP A 56 -8.97 0.66 -12.01
N GLU A 57 -10.27 0.44 -12.01
CA GLU A 57 -10.85 -0.83 -12.43
C GLU A 57 -10.70 -0.98 -13.95
N ARG A 58 -10.01 -2.02 -14.42
CA ARG A 58 -9.72 -2.21 -15.86
C ARG A 58 -10.98 -2.31 -16.71
N LYS A 59 -11.99 -3.04 -16.24
CA LYS A 59 -13.21 -3.34 -17.01
C LYS A 59 -14.08 -2.11 -17.23
N THR A 60 -14.27 -1.31 -16.19
CA THR A 60 -15.17 -0.14 -16.20
C THR A 60 -14.42 1.16 -16.50
N GLY A 61 -13.13 1.22 -16.15
CA GLY A 61 -12.33 2.44 -16.15
C GLY A 61 -12.61 3.36 -14.96
N LYS A 62 -13.36 2.89 -13.96
CA LYS A 62 -13.71 3.68 -12.78
C LYS A 62 -12.49 3.83 -11.86
N ASN A 63 -12.27 5.04 -11.34
CA ASN A 63 -11.31 5.26 -10.25
C ASN A 63 -11.85 4.56 -8.98
N LEU A 64 -11.06 3.62 -8.47
CA LEU A 64 -11.33 2.87 -7.25
C LEU A 64 -10.78 3.56 -6.01
N ALA A 65 -9.60 4.15 -6.13
CA ALA A 65 -8.92 4.83 -5.03
C ALA A 65 -7.86 5.79 -5.58
N SER A 66 -7.67 6.89 -4.86
CA SER A 66 -6.54 7.81 -5.03
C SER A 66 -5.80 7.90 -3.71
N PHE A 67 -4.47 7.81 -3.74
CA PHE A 67 -3.64 7.88 -2.55
C PHE A 67 -2.36 8.66 -2.82
N MET A 68 -1.82 9.23 -1.76
CA MET A 68 -0.59 10.00 -1.80
C MET A 68 0.39 9.41 -0.79
N THR A 69 1.67 9.54 -1.08
CA THR A 69 2.75 9.06 -0.21
C THR A 69 3.42 10.25 0.47
N ASP A 70 3.96 10.07 1.66
CA ASP A 70 4.54 11.17 2.45
C ASP A 70 5.88 11.68 1.90
N GLY A 71 6.35 11.13 0.78
CA GLY A 71 7.53 11.61 0.07
C GLY A 71 7.48 11.22 -1.40
N TYR A 72 8.56 11.48 -2.15
CA TYR A 72 8.65 11.12 -3.56
C TYR A 72 9.29 9.74 -3.72
N PRO A 73 8.51 8.70 -4.09
CA PRO A 73 9.08 7.38 -4.29
C PRO A 73 9.96 7.37 -5.55
N ASN A 74 11.22 6.99 -5.37
CA ASN A 74 12.19 6.86 -6.47
C ASN A 74 11.99 5.55 -7.23
N HIS A 75 11.52 4.52 -6.52
CA HIS A 75 11.27 3.21 -7.10
C HIS A 75 9.94 2.65 -6.64
N VAL A 76 9.15 2.20 -7.61
CA VAL A 76 7.89 1.51 -7.36
C VAL A 76 7.92 0.16 -8.08
N LYS A 77 7.46 -0.88 -7.39
CA LYS A 77 7.41 -2.26 -7.90
C LYS A 77 6.14 -2.94 -7.39
N THR A 78 5.56 -3.81 -8.22
CA THR A 78 4.48 -4.70 -7.79
C THR A 78 5.06 -6.03 -7.31
N ILE A 79 4.54 -6.52 -6.19
CA ILE A 79 4.86 -7.83 -5.63
C ILE A 79 3.54 -8.50 -5.30
N GLY A 80 3.06 -9.37 -6.20
CA GLY A 80 1.71 -9.90 -6.09
C GLY A 80 0.69 -8.75 -6.10
N ASP A 81 -0.25 -8.78 -5.15
CA ASP A 81 -1.29 -7.77 -4.92
C ASP A 81 -0.79 -6.53 -4.15
N ARG A 82 0.51 -6.44 -3.88
CA ARG A 82 1.13 -5.35 -3.13
C ARG A 82 1.92 -4.42 -4.03
N LEU A 83 1.91 -3.14 -3.69
CA LEU A 83 2.77 -2.12 -4.28
C LEU A 83 3.87 -1.77 -3.27
N ALA A 84 5.12 -2.09 -3.61
CA ALA A 84 6.29 -1.72 -2.85
C ALA A 84 6.86 -0.40 -3.37
N LEU A 85 7.03 0.57 -2.47
CA LEU A 85 7.50 1.92 -2.76
C LEU A 85 8.78 2.18 -1.95
N GLY A 86 9.88 2.45 -2.66
CA GLY A 86 11.16 2.86 -2.09
C GLY A 86 11.31 4.38 -2.15
N LEU A 87 11.39 5.00 -0.98
CA LEU A 87 11.65 6.43 -0.81
C LEU A 87 13.18 6.62 -0.72
N GLY A 88 13.72 7.59 -1.47
CA GLY A 88 15.17 7.83 -1.45
C GLY A 88 15.62 8.77 -0.33
N GLU A 89 14.74 9.69 0.06
CA GLU A 89 15.06 10.70 1.09
C GLU A 89 15.00 10.14 2.52
N ASN A 90 14.29 9.02 2.71
CA ASN A 90 14.26 8.23 3.94
C ASN A 90 14.23 6.75 3.55
N PRO A 91 14.98 5.83 4.20
CA PRO A 91 14.97 4.40 3.91
C PRO A 91 13.66 3.73 4.40
N ASN A 92 12.52 4.28 4.02
CA ASN A 92 11.20 3.79 4.32
C ASN A 92 10.68 2.98 3.14
N LEU A 93 10.30 1.73 3.42
CA LEU A 93 9.60 0.87 2.48
C LEU A 93 8.11 0.94 2.81
N MET A 94 7.31 1.49 1.90
CA MET A 94 5.85 1.42 2.01
C MET A 94 5.34 0.25 1.18
N ILE A 95 4.51 -0.60 1.80
CA ILE A 95 3.82 -1.70 1.14
C ILE A 95 2.33 -1.40 1.19
N LEU A 96 1.75 -1.07 0.03
CA LEU A 96 0.32 -0.88 -0.10
C LEU A 96 -0.33 -2.21 -0.48
N HIS A 97 -1.29 -2.69 0.31
CA HIS A 97 -2.17 -3.79 -0.07
C HIS A 97 -3.48 -3.22 -0.58
N LEU A 98 -3.85 -3.55 -1.82
CA LEU A 98 -5.12 -3.10 -2.39
C LEU A 98 -6.23 -4.07 -2.01
N HIS A 99 -6.90 -3.79 -0.88
CA HIS A 99 -8.03 -4.60 -0.45
C HIS A 99 -9.27 -4.36 -1.35
N ARG A 100 -9.86 -5.44 -1.88
CA ARG A 100 -11.12 -5.39 -2.64
C ARG A 100 -12.21 -6.16 -1.89
N PRO A 101 -13.22 -5.49 -1.30
CA PRO A 101 -14.26 -6.17 -0.51
C PRO A 101 -15.05 -7.23 -1.29
N SER A 102 -15.23 -7.02 -2.59
CA SER A 102 -16.00 -7.89 -3.49
C SER A 102 -15.23 -9.16 -3.92
N GLN A 103 -13.92 -9.16 -3.70
CA GLN A 103 -13.02 -10.25 -4.04
C GLN A 103 -12.49 -10.74 -2.71
N LYS A 104 -13.34 -11.47 -1.96
CA LYS A 104 -12.84 -12.29 -0.86
C LYS A 104 -11.76 -13.16 -1.47
N ASP A 105 -10.51 -12.89 -1.13
CA ASP A 105 -9.48 -13.89 -1.27
C ASP A 105 -10.08 -15.17 -0.72
N LYS A 106 -10.20 -16.20 -1.55
CA LYS A 106 -10.45 -17.55 -1.05
C LYS A 106 -9.17 -18.06 -0.36
N VAL A 107 -8.55 -17.23 0.48
CA VAL A 107 -7.78 -17.77 1.57
C VAL A 107 -8.87 -18.22 2.54
N GLN A 108 -9.25 -19.49 2.42
CA GLN A 108 -9.84 -20.17 3.57
C GLN A 108 -8.80 -20.00 4.68
N GLU A 109 -9.06 -19.10 5.63
CA GLU A 109 -8.24 -19.03 6.85
C GLU A 109 -8.16 -20.42 7.50
N ASP A 110 -9.22 -21.23 7.35
CA ASP A 110 -9.28 -22.65 7.71
C ASP A 110 -8.22 -23.54 7.02
N ALA A 111 -7.62 -23.10 5.92
CA ALA A 111 -6.55 -23.81 5.21
C ALA A 111 -5.14 -23.36 5.62
N LEU A 112 -5.02 -22.25 6.35
CA LEU A 112 -3.75 -21.81 6.94
C LEU A 112 -3.51 -22.59 8.24
N LYS A 113 -3.04 -23.83 8.11
CA LYS A 113 -2.47 -24.53 9.27
C LYS A 113 -1.19 -23.84 9.68
N SER A 114 -1.08 -23.48 10.96
CA SER A 114 0.19 -23.02 11.50
C SER A 114 1.22 -24.13 11.27
N PRO A 115 2.44 -23.82 10.80
CA PRO A 115 3.51 -24.82 10.75
C PRO A 115 3.85 -25.37 12.15
N TYR A 116 3.32 -24.72 13.20
CA TYR A 116 3.45 -25.12 14.59
C TYR A 116 2.18 -25.79 15.17
N ASP A 117 1.13 -26.00 14.36
CA ASP A 117 -0.08 -26.71 14.80
C ASP A 117 0.26 -28.13 15.24
N GLY A 118 -0.05 -28.47 16.48
CA GLY A 118 0.19 -29.79 17.06
C GLY A 118 1.58 -29.99 17.68
N LEU A 119 2.44 -28.96 17.69
CA LEU A 119 3.65 -29.01 18.51
C LEU A 119 3.31 -28.93 19.99
N THR A 120 4.08 -29.65 20.80
CA THR A 120 3.94 -29.61 22.26
C THR A 120 4.48 -28.28 22.75
N ILE A 121 3.66 -27.53 23.50
CA ILE A 121 4.11 -26.33 24.19
C ILE A 121 5.03 -26.78 25.34
N GLU A 122 6.34 -26.63 25.15
CA GLU A 122 7.34 -27.03 26.15
C GLU A 122 7.34 -26.11 27.39
N ALA A 123 6.86 -24.87 27.23
CA ALA A 123 6.66 -23.94 28.32
C ALA A 123 5.59 -22.89 27.94
N SER A 124 4.72 -22.55 28.89
CA SER A 124 3.83 -21.40 28.81
C SER A 124 4.30 -20.40 29.88
N ILE A 125 4.60 -19.18 29.46
CA ILE A 125 4.87 -18.07 30.39
C ILE A 125 3.50 -17.60 30.89
N GLY A 126 3.28 -17.62 32.20
CA GLY A 126 2.03 -17.18 32.82
C GLY A 126 1.77 -15.68 32.63
N GLU A 127 0.59 -15.21 33.04
CA GLU A 127 0.23 -13.79 32.99
C GLU A 127 1.25 -12.95 33.77
N PHE A 128 1.97 -12.10 33.05
CA PHE A 128 2.84 -11.10 33.64
C PHE A 128 1.97 -9.93 34.11
N HIS A 129 1.72 -9.85 35.42
CA HIS A 129 1.20 -8.65 36.03
C HIS A 129 2.37 -7.72 36.34
N GLU A 130 2.54 -6.70 35.49
CA GLU A 130 3.39 -5.56 35.80
C GLU A 130 2.86 -4.93 37.10
N LYS A 131 3.61 -5.07 38.19
CA LYS A 131 3.36 -4.29 39.39
C LYS A 131 3.92 -2.90 39.10
N PRO A 132 3.14 -1.82 39.29
CA PRO A 132 3.69 -0.47 39.24
C PRO A 132 4.92 -0.44 40.14
N THR A 133 6.05 -0.04 39.59
CA THR A 133 7.19 0.34 40.43
C THR A 133 6.71 1.45 41.35
N VAL A 134 7.10 1.34 42.62
CA VAL A 134 6.89 2.37 43.65
C VAL A 134 7.12 3.75 43.05
N GLU A 135 6.21 4.70 43.35
CA GLU A 135 6.24 6.11 42.92
C GLU A 135 7.64 6.53 42.51
N ASP A 136 7.81 6.83 41.22
CA ASP A 136 9.01 7.49 40.73
C ASP A 136 9.18 8.74 41.58
N GLY A 137 10.13 8.69 42.51
CA GLY A 137 10.48 9.82 43.34
C GLY A 137 10.83 10.95 42.40
N MET A 138 10.07 12.05 42.54
CA MET A 138 10.12 13.29 41.77
C MET A 138 11.32 13.36 40.82
N ASP A 139 11.02 13.44 39.52
CA ASP A 139 12.02 13.87 38.54
C ASP A 139 12.66 15.15 39.05
N THR A 140 13.98 15.13 39.16
CA THR A 140 14.77 16.28 39.65
C THR A 140 15.50 16.95 38.51
N ASP A 141 15.11 16.67 37.27
CA ASP A 141 15.53 17.46 36.13
C ASP A 141 14.93 18.88 36.26
N LYS A 142 15.75 19.86 35.90
CA LYS A 142 15.61 21.27 36.28
C LYS A 142 15.09 22.08 35.10
N ASP A 143 14.17 21.48 34.36
CA ASP A 143 13.88 21.90 33.00
C ASP A 143 12.46 22.50 32.88
N ASP A 144 11.77 22.73 34.01
CA ASP A 144 10.57 23.56 34.06
C ASP A 144 10.95 25.04 33.85
N ASP A 145 10.76 25.50 32.61
CA ASP A 145 10.80 26.89 32.24
C ASP A 145 9.56 27.62 32.78
N ASP A 146 9.73 28.29 33.93
CA ASP A 146 8.78 29.24 34.51
C ASP A 146 8.57 30.49 33.61
N SER A 147 8.05 30.32 32.41
CA SER A 147 7.53 31.41 31.59
C SER A 147 6.05 31.66 31.93
N TYR A 148 5.82 32.20 33.13
CA TYR A 148 4.58 32.89 33.45
C TYR A 148 4.43 34.11 32.52
N ILE A 149 3.50 34.02 31.58
CA ILE A 149 3.01 35.17 30.82
C ILE A 149 2.16 36.01 31.76
N ALA A 150 2.61 37.24 32.04
CA ALA A 150 1.84 38.30 32.69
C ALA A 150 1.07 39.12 31.65
#